data_AF-W5N0Y6-F1
#
_entry.id   AF-W5N0Y6-F1
#
_cell.length_a   1.000
_cell.length_b   1.000
_cell.length_c   1.000
_cell.angle_alpha   90.00
_cell.angle_beta   90.00
_cell.angle_gamma   90.00
#
_symmetry.space_group_name_H-M   'P 1'
#
loop_
_entity.id
_entity.type
_entity.pdbx_description
1 polymer ?
#
loop_
_entity_poly.entity_id
_entity_poly.type
_entity_poly.pdbx_seq_one_letter_code
_entity_poly.pdbx_strand_id
1 'polypeptide(L)'
;MEMQHLKYHMSCCGALLLLCLALAPRQLVLAAPSGPEYLQRGWQRLLEEGESCADCRPEECPPPRGCLAGVVMDHCDCCWECANLEGQICDLDNTNHFYGKCGENLECRLDMGDLREGEVPEPQCMCISNKAVCGSDGKTYPEICKFQEVANARPDAKLNISHEGPCEAAPHIISPPYDIWNVTGEDVIFGCEVFAYPMASIEWRKDGTEMFLPGDDPHISVQFRGGPQKYEVSGWLQIQRVRLTDEGTYHCYARNRHGEVTATATLTVITPDQLNSTTLQLPKPPRHYTEDYSDSEDFDDYY
;
A
#
# COMPACT_ATOMS: atom_id res chain seq x y z
N MET A 1 20.54 44.08 77.07
CA MET A 1 20.78 45.27 76.24
C MET A 1 19.87 45.15 75.04
N GLU A 2 18.59 45.53 75.10
CA GLU A 2 18.09 46.80 75.65
C GLU A 2 18.89 47.99 75.10
N MET A 3 18.32 48.71 74.13
CA MET A 3 17.79 50.08 74.30
C MET A 3 17.47 50.63 72.91
N GLN A 4 16.20 50.79 72.55
CA GLN A 4 15.28 51.88 72.95
C GLN A 4 15.50 53.17 72.13
N HIS A 5 14.51 53.54 71.30
CA HIS A 5 13.50 54.61 71.53
C HIS A 5 13.93 55.92 70.82
N LEU A 6 13.06 56.72 70.19
CA LEU A 6 11.93 57.45 70.78
C LEU A 6 11.08 58.01 69.60
N LYS A 7 9.82 57.60 69.40
CA LYS A 7 8.56 58.33 69.70
C LYS A 7 8.60 59.87 69.60
N TYR A 8 7.66 60.45 68.84
CA TYR A 8 6.83 61.57 69.31
C TYR A 8 5.43 61.57 68.64
N HIS A 9 4.41 61.83 69.46
CA HIS A 9 2.97 61.84 69.23
C HIS A 9 2.43 63.28 69.08
N MET A 10 1.20 63.42 68.54
CA MET A 10 0.07 64.34 68.91
C MET A 10 -0.65 64.85 67.65
N SER A 11 -1.89 64.47 67.31
CA SER A 11 -3.23 64.66 67.94
C SER A 11 -3.85 66.06 67.77
N CYS A 12 -5.00 66.14 67.08
CA CYS A 12 -6.13 67.08 67.30
C CYS A 12 -7.30 66.69 66.35
N CYS A 13 -8.41 66.07 66.77
CA CYS A 13 -9.61 66.57 67.47
C CYS A 13 -10.52 67.51 66.64
N GLY A 14 -11.80 67.15 66.45
CA GLY A 14 -12.85 68.10 66.01
C GLY A 14 -14.08 67.46 65.33
N ALA A 15 -15.14 67.22 66.11
CA ALA A 15 -16.44 66.68 65.69
C ALA A 15 -17.36 67.73 65.03
N LEU A 16 -18.38 67.29 64.26
CA LEU A 16 -19.77 67.79 64.38
C LEU A 16 -20.77 67.01 63.50
N LEU A 17 -21.96 66.83 64.08
CA LEU A 17 -23.09 65.98 63.70
C LEU A 17 -24.25 66.82 63.11
N LEU A 18 -25.06 66.16 62.26
CA LEU A 18 -26.51 66.35 61.99
C LEU A 18 -27.00 67.44 61.03
N LEU A 19 -27.66 67.00 59.94
CA LEU A 19 -29.10 67.26 59.71
C LEU A 19 -29.64 66.44 58.51
N CYS A 20 -30.54 65.50 58.82
CA CYS A 20 -31.42 64.82 57.86
C CYS A 20 -32.59 65.73 57.49
N LEU A 21 -32.83 65.93 56.19
CA LEU A 21 -34.18 66.18 55.66
C LEU A 21 -34.41 65.32 54.42
N ALA A 22 -35.55 64.63 54.45
CA ALA A 22 -35.96 63.56 53.57
C ALA A 22 -36.36 64.06 52.19
N LEU A 23 -35.84 63.41 51.14
CA LEU A 23 -36.49 63.24 49.84
C LEU A 23 -36.11 61.86 49.28
N ALA A 24 -37.08 60.97 49.15
CA ALA A 24 -37.03 59.82 48.24
C ALA A 24 -38.27 59.93 47.32
N PRO A 25 -38.29 59.36 46.09
CA PRO A 25 -37.27 58.56 45.41
C PRO A 25 -37.00 59.02 43.95
N ARG A 26 -35.83 58.66 43.40
CA ARG A 26 -35.69 58.22 42.00
C ARG A 26 -34.43 57.39 41.92
N GLN A 27 -34.59 56.09 42.05
CA GLN A 27 -33.55 55.14 41.67
C GLN A 27 -33.28 55.36 40.18
N LEU A 28 -32.12 55.92 39.86
CA LEU A 28 -31.44 55.54 38.64
C LEU A 28 -31.15 54.05 38.80
N VAL A 29 -31.99 53.23 38.17
CA VAL A 29 -31.66 51.84 37.89
C VAL A 29 -30.43 51.92 36.99
N LEU A 30 -29.25 51.79 37.59
CA LEU A 30 -28.10 51.24 36.89
C LEU A 30 -28.56 49.85 36.45
N ALA A 31 -28.91 49.73 35.17
CA ALA A 31 -29.04 48.43 34.54
C ALA A 31 -27.68 47.75 34.76
N ALA A 32 -27.68 46.74 35.62
CA ALA A 32 -26.55 45.84 35.75
C ALA A 32 -26.28 45.28 34.35
N PRO A 33 -25.03 45.31 33.85
CA PRO A 33 -24.70 44.60 32.62
C PRO A 33 -25.09 43.13 32.84
N SER A 34 -26.04 42.70 32.03
CA SER A 34 -26.59 41.35 32.07
C SER A 34 -25.53 40.37 31.59
N GLY A 35 -24.97 39.66 32.55
CA GLY A 35 -24.16 38.48 32.31
C GLY A 35 -22.72 38.80 31.89
N PRO A 36 -21.83 37.81 32.04
CA PRO A 36 -20.43 38.05 31.77
C PRO A 36 -20.15 38.01 30.27
N GLU A 37 -19.60 39.10 29.73
CA GLU A 37 -19.01 39.17 28.37
C GLU A 37 -17.91 38.11 28.12
N TYR A 38 -17.48 37.36 29.14
CA TYR A 38 -16.49 36.29 28.98
C TYR A 38 -17.03 35.01 28.32
N LEU A 39 -18.34 34.79 28.29
CA LEU A 39 -18.93 33.58 27.66
C LEU A 39 -19.23 33.74 26.17
N GLN A 40 -19.31 34.98 25.66
CA GLN A 40 -19.55 35.24 24.25
C GLN A 40 -18.26 35.21 23.41
N ARG A 41 -17.09 35.32 24.07
CA ARG A 41 -15.76 35.31 23.43
C ARG A 41 -15.03 33.97 23.54
N GLY A 42 -15.68 32.92 24.04
CA GLY A 42 -15.08 31.58 24.11
C GLY A 42 -15.08 30.88 22.76
N TRP A 43 -16.27 30.80 22.13
CA TRP A 43 -16.43 30.18 20.81
C TRP A 43 -15.92 31.05 19.66
N GLN A 44 -16.05 32.39 19.77
CA GLN A 44 -15.51 33.32 18.77
C GLN A 44 -13.97 33.38 18.78
N ARG A 45 -13.31 33.22 19.95
CA ARG A 45 -11.84 33.05 19.96
C ARG A 45 -11.42 31.70 19.40
N LEU A 46 -12.16 30.62 19.66
CA LEU A 46 -11.87 29.32 19.05
C LEU A 46 -12.08 29.31 17.52
N LEU A 47 -12.96 30.19 17.00
CA LEU A 47 -13.15 30.41 15.56
C LEU A 47 -12.11 31.39 14.96
N GLU A 48 -11.69 32.44 15.69
CA GLU A 48 -10.66 33.39 15.22
C GLU A 48 -9.23 32.86 15.34
N GLU A 49 -8.94 32.01 16.34
CA GLU A 49 -7.61 31.44 16.61
C GLU A 49 -7.42 30.02 16.03
N GLY A 50 -8.47 29.42 15.45
CA GLY A 50 -8.47 28.04 14.95
C GLY A 50 -8.52 27.86 13.43
N GLU A 51 -8.80 28.92 12.66
CA GLU A 51 -8.99 28.82 11.20
C GLU A 51 -7.95 29.60 10.38
N SER A 52 -7.11 30.42 11.01
CA SER A 52 -6.16 31.27 10.29
C SER A 52 -4.72 31.04 10.73
N CYS A 53 -3.87 30.75 9.75
CA CYS A 53 -2.43 30.65 9.95
C CYS A 53 -1.86 32.00 10.38
N ALA A 54 -0.97 31.98 11.37
CA ALA A 54 -0.17 33.14 11.72
C ALA A 54 0.80 33.49 10.58
N ASP A 55 1.34 34.72 10.59
CA ASP A 55 2.37 35.13 9.63
C ASP A 55 3.56 34.16 9.68
N CYS A 56 3.93 33.61 8.52
CA CYS A 56 4.99 32.61 8.44
C CYS A 56 6.36 33.18 8.83
N ARG A 57 7.05 32.48 9.73
CA ARG A 57 8.43 32.75 10.16
C ARG A 57 9.33 31.54 9.90
N PRO A 58 9.90 31.41 8.69
CA PRO A 58 10.66 30.23 8.27
C PRO A 58 11.86 29.91 9.17
N GLU A 59 12.46 30.92 9.80
CA GLU A 59 13.58 30.78 10.73
C GLU A 59 13.22 30.06 12.04
N GLU A 60 11.95 30.02 12.42
CA GLU A 60 11.45 29.31 13.60
C GLU A 60 11.12 27.84 13.31
N CYS A 61 11.09 27.44 12.03
CA CYS A 61 10.72 26.08 11.62
C CYS A 61 11.82 25.06 11.97
N PRO A 62 11.47 23.94 12.63
CA PRO A 62 12.41 22.86 12.86
C PRO A 62 12.76 22.15 11.53
N PRO A 63 14.04 21.83 11.27
CA PRO A 63 14.40 21.12 10.06
C PRO A 63 13.91 19.66 10.12
N PRO A 64 13.16 19.17 9.12
CA PRO A 64 12.68 17.80 9.09
C PRO A 64 13.84 16.82 8.89
N ARG A 65 13.78 15.65 9.54
CA ARG A 65 14.85 14.63 9.49
C ARG A 65 14.27 13.24 9.27
N GLY A 66 14.89 12.49 8.35
CA GLY A 66 14.52 11.09 8.11
C GLY A 66 13.18 10.90 7.40
N CYS A 67 12.74 11.88 6.61
CA CYS A 67 11.46 11.79 5.90
C CYS A 67 11.58 10.88 4.67
N LEU A 68 11.12 9.64 4.82
CA LEU A 68 11.20 8.62 3.77
C LEU A 68 10.29 8.95 2.57
N ALA A 69 9.12 9.54 2.79
CA ALA A 69 8.20 9.98 1.74
C ALA A 69 8.54 11.38 1.17
N GLY A 70 9.71 11.93 1.53
CA GLY A 70 10.07 13.31 1.23
C GLY A 70 9.43 14.30 2.19
N VAL A 71 9.44 15.58 1.81
CA VAL A 71 8.94 16.68 2.62
C VAL A 71 7.78 17.39 1.92
N VAL A 72 6.84 17.86 2.73
CA VAL A 72 5.70 18.66 2.30
C VAL A 72 5.66 19.92 3.14
N MET A 73 5.03 20.97 2.62
CA MET A 73 4.74 22.14 3.42
C MET A 73 3.58 21.82 4.37
N ASP A 74 3.65 22.34 5.59
CA ASP A 74 2.57 22.33 6.56
C ASP A 74 1.27 22.91 5.98
N HIS A 75 0.18 22.88 6.75
CA HIS A 75 -1.09 23.40 6.27
C HIS A 75 -1.11 24.93 6.06
N CYS A 76 -0.15 25.63 6.67
CA CYS A 76 0.03 27.06 6.57
C CYS A 76 0.98 27.48 5.45
N ASP A 77 1.48 26.51 4.68
CA ASP A 77 2.51 26.67 3.67
C ASP A 77 3.74 27.45 4.21
N CYS A 78 4.15 27.17 5.46
CA CYS A 78 5.27 27.82 6.13
C CYS A 78 6.47 26.91 6.40
N CYS A 79 6.28 25.85 7.18
CA CYS A 79 7.34 24.94 7.59
C CYS A 79 7.36 23.67 6.73
N TRP A 80 8.56 23.12 6.53
CA TRP A 80 8.74 21.81 5.91
C TRP A 80 8.56 20.70 6.94
N GLU A 81 7.63 19.78 6.67
CA GLU A 81 7.33 18.62 7.49
C GLU A 81 7.58 17.32 6.72
N CYS A 82 7.75 16.21 7.44
CA CYS A 82 7.81 14.92 6.79
C CYS A 82 6.44 14.58 6.22
N ALA A 83 6.41 14.14 4.97
CA ALA A 83 5.20 13.70 4.34
C ALA A 83 4.79 12.29 4.80
N ASN A 84 3.50 11.98 4.69
CA ASN A 84 2.98 10.66 5.00
C ASN A 84 3.40 9.62 3.94
N LEU A 85 3.80 8.45 4.44
CA LEU A 85 4.14 7.26 3.66
C LEU A 85 2.89 6.54 3.16
N GLU A 86 3.08 5.68 2.18
CA GLU A 86 2.04 4.77 1.71
C GLU A 86 1.43 3.95 2.86
N GLY A 87 0.09 3.91 2.91
CA GLY A 87 -0.69 3.24 3.96
C GLY A 87 -0.90 4.08 5.24
N GLN A 88 -0.25 5.23 5.39
CA GLN A 88 -0.53 6.14 6.51
C GLN A 88 -1.79 6.96 6.25
N ILE A 89 -2.52 7.27 7.32
CA ILE A 89 -3.72 8.11 7.28
C ILE A 89 -3.33 9.52 6.84
N CYS A 90 -4.17 10.17 6.05
CA CYS A 90 -3.91 11.49 5.49
C CYS A 90 -5.17 12.35 5.43
N ASP A 91 -5.00 13.66 5.28
CA ASP A 91 -6.12 14.57 5.08
C ASP A 91 -6.51 14.60 3.58
N LEU A 92 -7.77 14.28 3.25
CA LEU A 92 -8.29 14.23 1.86
C LEU A 92 -8.41 15.61 1.22
N ASP A 93 -8.70 16.61 2.05
CA ASP A 93 -8.95 17.98 1.66
C ASP A 93 -8.21 18.92 2.60
N ASN A 94 -8.05 20.17 2.17
CA ASN A 94 -7.41 21.21 2.98
C ASN A 94 -8.37 21.78 4.05
N THR A 95 -9.42 21.06 4.45
CA THR A 95 -10.31 21.52 5.55
C THR A 95 -9.92 20.91 6.89
N ASN A 96 -9.39 19.69 6.87
CA ASN A 96 -8.78 19.03 8.02
C ASN A 96 -7.27 18.97 7.83
N HIS A 97 -6.53 19.17 8.92
CA HIS A 97 -5.06 19.22 8.92
C HIS A 97 -4.47 18.36 10.03
N PHE A 98 -5.19 17.31 10.43
CA PHE A 98 -4.85 16.53 11.61
C PHE A 98 -3.86 15.41 11.29
N TYR A 99 -3.98 14.80 10.12
CA TYR A 99 -3.18 13.63 9.75
C TYR A 99 -1.99 13.99 8.85
N GLY A 100 -2.03 15.13 8.16
CA GLY A 100 -0.97 15.62 7.29
C GLY A 100 -1.15 15.20 5.82
N LYS A 101 -0.22 15.69 4.99
CA LYS A 101 -0.22 15.50 3.53
C LYS A 101 0.65 14.30 3.12
N CYS A 102 0.23 13.59 2.08
CA CYS A 102 1.00 12.51 1.48
C CYS A 102 2.26 13.02 0.77
N GLY A 103 3.27 12.16 0.69
CA GLY A 103 4.51 12.46 -0.04
C GLY A 103 4.35 12.59 -1.55
N GLU A 104 5.45 12.95 -2.20
CA GLU A 104 5.48 13.01 -3.67
C GLU A 104 5.14 11.65 -4.28
N ASN A 105 4.36 11.64 -5.36
CA ASN A 105 3.81 10.43 -6.01
C ASN A 105 2.85 9.60 -5.17
N LEU A 106 2.40 10.12 -4.02
CA LEU A 106 1.33 9.53 -3.22
C LEU A 106 0.07 10.41 -3.31
N GLU A 107 -1.10 9.78 -3.30
CA GLU A 107 -2.38 10.47 -3.27
C GLU A 107 -3.22 9.96 -2.09
N CYS A 108 -3.84 10.88 -1.37
CA CYS A 108 -4.73 10.56 -0.27
C CYS A 108 -6.07 10.07 -0.82
N ARG A 109 -6.41 8.80 -0.57
CA ARG A 109 -7.65 8.18 -1.08
C ARG A 109 -8.37 7.43 0.03
N LEU A 110 -9.70 7.38 -0.07
CA LEU A 110 -10.52 6.50 0.77
C LEU A 110 -10.45 5.09 0.22
N ASP A 111 -9.94 4.14 1.02
CA ASP A 111 -10.08 2.72 0.71
C ASP A 111 -11.41 2.23 1.26
N MET A 112 -12.34 1.89 0.36
CA MET A 112 -13.68 1.39 0.69
C MET A 112 -13.77 -0.15 0.69
N GLY A 113 -12.63 -0.85 0.59
CA GLY A 113 -12.58 -2.31 0.40
C GLY A 113 -13.27 -3.12 1.50
N ASP A 114 -12.55 -3.46 2.56
CA ASP A 114 -12.96 -4.46 3.56
C ASP A 114 -13.76 -3.88 4.73
N LEU A 115 -14.64 -2.91 4.48
CA LEU A 115 -15.41 -2.30 5.56
C LEU A 115 -16.53 -3.25 6.02
N ARG A 116 -16.56 -3.54 7.32
CA ARG A 116 -17.74 -4.16 7.95
C ARG A 116 -18.86 -3.14 8.03
N GLU A 117 -20.09 -3.63 8.09
CA GLU A 117 -21.29 -2.79 8.18
C GLU A 117 -21.21 -1.86 9.41
N GLY A 118 -21.03 -0.55 9.15
CA GLY A 118 -20.90 0.50 10.18
C GLY A 118 -19.49 1.06 10.40
N GLU A 119 -18.46 0.56 9.71
CA GLU A 119 -17.11 1.15 9.75
C GLU A 119 -17.00 2.36 8.81
N VAL A 120 -16.38 3.44 9.30
CA VAL A 120 -16.08 4.64 8.49
C VAL A 120 -14.68 4.45 7.90
N PRO A 121 -14.50 4.50 6.57
CA PRO A 121 -13.19 4.29 5.96
C PRO A 121 -12.27 5.46 6.28
N GLU A 122 -11.06 5.15 6.75
CA GLU A 122 -10.01 6.15 6.97
C GLU A 122 -9.25 6.38 5.66
N PRO A 123 -9.04 7.64 5.24
CA PRO A 123 -8.27 7.94 4.04
C PRO A 123 -6.77 7.66 4.25
N GLN A 124 -6.13 7.01 3.28
CA GLN A 124 -4.72 6.63 3.34
C GLN A 124 -3.97 7.08 2.10
N CYS A 125 -2.66 7.32 2.26
CA CYS A 125 -1.78 7.61 1.14
C CYS A 125 -1.56 6.35 0.29
N MET A 126 -1.84 6.44 -1.00
CA MET A 126 -1.63 5.35 -1.96
C MET A 126 -0.68 5.81 -3.07
N CYS A 127 0.18 4.91 -3.57
CA CYS A 127 1.05 5.25 -4.68
C CYS A 127 0.23 5.55 -5.96
N ILE A 128 0.50 6.70 -6.58
CA ILE A 128 -0.21 7.13 -7.80
C ILE A 128 0.11 6.20 -8.98
N SER A 129 1.30 5.59 -8.99
CA SER A 129 1.75 4.74 -10.08
C SER A 129 2.22 3.38 -9.58
N ASN A 130 1.57 2.32 -10.05
CA ASN A 130 1.96 0.92 -9.86
C ASN A 130 3.00 0.44 -10.89
N LYS A 131 3.68 1.36 -11.59
CA LYS A 131 4.67 1.01 -12.60
C LYS A 131 6.03 0.82 -11.94
N ALA A 132 6.63 -0.33 -12.21
CA ALA A 132 8.01 -0.59 -11.83
C ALA A 132 8.98 0.44 -12.43
N VAL A 133 10.07 0.71 -11.72
CA VAL A 133 11.17 1.58 -12.15
C VAL A 133 12.52 0.92 -11.93
N CYS A 134 13.48 1.23 -12.80
CA CYS A 134 14.86 0.76 -12.66
C CYS A 134 15.70 1.87 -12.02
N GLY A 135 16.26 1.59 -10.84
CA GLY A 135 17.16 2.50 -10.16
C GLY A 135 18.56 2.50 -10.77
N SER A 136 19.32 3.58 -10.54
CA SER A 136 20.75 3.68 -10.89
C SER A 136 21.64 2.64 -10.21
N ASP A 137 21.12 1.96 -9.19
CA ASP A 137 21.74 0.82 -8.51
C ASP A 137 21.54 -0.52 -9.26
N GLY A 138 20.84 -0.51 -10.40
CA GLY A 138 20.51 -1.71 -11.16
C GLY A 138 19.42 -2.55 -10.49
N LYS A 139 18.71 -2.00 -9.50
CA LYS A 139 17.61 -2.68 -8.81
C LYS A 139 16.27 -2.24 -9.38
N THR A 140 15.41 -3.23 -9.63
CA THR A 140 14.00 -3.00 -9.95
C THR A 140 13.23 -2.69 -8.66
N TYR A 141 12.49 -1.59 -8.69
CA TYR A 141 11.52 -1.23 -7.66
C TYR A 141 10.12 -1.46 -8.23
N PRO A 142 9.20 -2.09 -7.47
CA PRO A 142 7.86 -2.45 -7.96
C PRO A 142 7.02 -1.21 -8.33
N GLU A 143 7.28 -0.08 -7.67
CA GLU A 143 6.64 1.20 -7.89
C GLU A 143 7.56 2.37 -7.53
N ILE A 144 7.20 3.57 -7.97
CA ILE A 144 8.01 4.79 -7.76
C ILE A 144 8.10 5.18 -6.27
N CYS A 145 7.04 4.96 -5.50
CA CYS A 145 7.01 5.32 -4.07
C CYS A 145 8.04 4.52 -3.27
N LYS A 146 8.19 3.22 -3.55
CA LYS A 146 9.24 2.38 -2.94
C LYS A 146 10.65 2.80 -3.34
N PHE A 147 10.84 3.27 -4.57
CA PHE A 147 12.12 3.85 -4.98
C PHE A 147 12.42 5.12 -4.17
N GLN A 148 11.46 6.04 -4.02
CA GLN A 148 11.64 7.27 -3.26
C GLN A 148 11.95 7.02 -1.79
N GLU A 149 11.26 6.08 -1.14
CA GLU A 149 11.56 5.67 0.24
C GLU A 149 13.03 5.29 0.42
N VAL A 150 13.57 4.48 -0.50
CA VAL A 150 14.98 4.04 -0.45
C VAL A 150 15.95 5.17 -0.78
N ALA A 151 15.62 6.01 -1.77
CA ALA A 151 16.43 7.16 -2.14
C ALA A 151 16.54 8.17 -0.99
N ASN A 152 15.43 8.46 -0.31
CA ASN A 152 15.35 9.38 0.82
C ASN A 152 15.99 8.80 2.10
N ALA A 153 15.94 7.48 2.29
CA ALA A 153 16.65 6.82 3.38
C ALA A 153 18.18 6.93 3.26
N ARG A 154 18.70 7.06 2.03
CA ARG A 154 20.14 7.02 1.74
C ARG A 154 20.55 8.14 0.77
N PRO A 155 20.48 9.42 1.20
CA PRO A 155 20.79 10.55 0.34
C PRO A 155 22.25 10.53 -0.19
N ASP A 156 23.18 9.95 0.57
CA ASP A 156 24.59 9.81 0.17
C ASP A 156 24.78 8.90 -1.05
N ALA A 157 23.85 7.96 -1.30
CA ALA A 157 23.90 7.06 -2.43
C ALA A 157 23.51 7.72 -3.77
N LYS A 158 22.90 8.92 -3.74
CA LYS A 158 22.48 9.69 -4.92
C LYS A 158 21.73 8.86 -5.96
N LEU A 159 20.78 8.05 -5.48
CA LEU A 159 19.97 7.19 -6.34
C LEU A 159 19.10 8.03 -7.27
N ASN A 160 19.05 7.64 -8.55
CA ASN A 160 18.13 8.22 -9.53
C ASN A 160 17.40 7.12 -10.30
N ILE A 161 16.32 7.49 -10.98
CA ILE A 161 15.60 6.59 -11.89
C ILE A 161 16.36 6.55 -13.21
N SER A 162 16.86 5.38 -13.58
CA SER A 162 17.54 5.17 -14.85
C SER A 162 16.54 5.14 -16.02
N HIS A 163 15.43 4.42 -15.86
CA HIS A 163 14.31 4.41 -16.81
C HIS A 163 13.04 3.83 -16.16
N GLU A 164 11.90 4.05 -16.81
CA GLU A 164 10.64 3.40 -16.47
C GLU A 164 10.68 1.90 -16.81
N GLY A 165 9.98 1.09 -16.03
CA GLY A 165 9.98 -0.36 -16.13
C GLY A 165 11.07 -1.03 -15.28
N PRO A 166 11.04 -2.36 -15.21
CA PRO A 166 12.03 -3.13 -14.45
C PRO A 166 13.42 -3.01 -15.09
N CYS A 167 14.46 -3.19 -14.29
CA CYS A 167 15.81 -3.34 -14.82
C CYS A 167 15.91 -4.59 -15.68
N GLU A 168 16.73 -4.51 -16.72
CA GLU A 168 16.96 -5.66 -17.57
C GLU A 168 17.80 -6.73 -16.87
N ALA A 169 17.34 -7.97 -16.93
CA ALA A 169 17.98 -9.10 -16.25
C ALA A 169 17.72 -10.42 -16.98
N ALA A 170 18.44 -11.46 -16.58
CA ALA A 170 18.13 -12.83 -17.01
C ALA A 170 16.71 -13.24 -16.52
N PRO A 171 16.02 -14.13 -17.23
CA PRO A 171 14.68 -14.56 -16.86
C PRO A 171 14.69 -15.29 -15.51
N HIS A 172 13.61 -15.18 -14.74
CA HIS A 172 13.44 -15.94 -13.50
C HIS A 172 12.09 -16.65 -13.46
N ILE A 173 12.08 -17.87 -12.95
CA ILE A 173 10.89 -18.72 -12.91
C ILE A 173 10.00 -18.27 -11.76
N ILE A 174 8.76 -17.91 -12.08
CA ILE A 174 7.72 -17.57 -11.12
C ILE A 174 6.99 -18.86 -10.71
N SER A 175 6.53 -19.61 -11.70
CA SER A 175 5.79 -20.85 -11.51
C SER A 175 6.43 -21.95 -12.35
N PRO A 176 7.15 -22.91 -11.72
CA PRO A 176 7.71 -24.04 -12.43
C PRO A 176 6.60 -25.03 -12.82
N PRO A 177 6.83 -25.90 -13.83
CA PRO A 177 5.93 -27.02 -14.07
C PRO A 177 5.95 -28.00 -12.91
N TYR A 178 4.82 -28.68 -12.71
CA TYR A 178 4.63 -29.67 -11.65
C TYR A 178 4.65 -31.09 -12.21
N ASP A 179 5.05 -32.05 -11.37
CA ASP A 179 5.00 -33.46 -11.71
C ASP A 179 3.54 -33.92 -11.89
N ILE A 180 3.32 -34.77 -12.90
CA ILE A 180 1.98 -35.25 -13.28
C ILE A 180 1.98 -36.78 -13.34
N TRP A 181 0.98 -37.38 -12.70
CA TRP A 181 0.62 -38.79 -12.85
C TRP A 181 -0.68 -38.86 -13.62
N ASN A 182 -0.68 -39.50 -14.79
CA ASN A 182 -1.89 -39.67 -15.58
C ASN A 182 -1.99 -41.06 -16.20
N VAL A 183 -3.20 -41.43 -16.61
CA VAL A 183 -3.48 -42.72 -17.23
C VAL A 183 -3.23 -42.62 -18.74
N THR A 184 -2.76 -43.71 -19.36
CA THR A 184 -2.63 -43.76 -20.82
C THR A 184 -3.95 -43.42 -21.52
N GLY A 185 -3.88 -42.57 -22.55
CA GLY A 185 -5.01 -42.13 -23.36
C GLY A 185 -5.62 -40.79 -22.95
N GLU A 186 -5.29 -40.28 -21.76
CA GLU A 186 -5.69 -38.95 -21.30
C GLU A 186 -4.74 -37.85 -21.82
N ASP A 187 -5.16 -36.60 -21.70
CA ASP A 187 -4.35 -35.43 -22.08
C ASP A 187 -3.60 -34.86 -20.87
N VAL A 188 -2.39 -34.35 -21.10
CA VAL A 188 -1.54 -33.73 -20.07
C VAL A 188 -1.08 -32.35 -20.53
N ILE A 189 -1.01 -31.39 -19.60
CA ILE A 189 -0.50 -30.04 -19.83
C ILE A 189 0.50 -29.68 -18.73
N PHE A 190 1.72 -29.33 -19.13
CA PHE A 190 2.70 -28.67 -18.27
C PHE A 190 2.63 -27.16 -18.49
N GLY A 191 2.66 -26.38 -17.41
CA GLY A 191 2.72 -24.91 -17.44
C GLY A 191 4.02 -24.40 -16.83
N CYS A 192 4.58 -23.35 -17.39
CA CYS A 192 5.80 -22.71 -16.92
C CYS A 192 5.66 -21.19 -17.07
N GLU A 193 5.76 -20.46 -15.96
CA GLU A 193 5.59 -19.00 -15.94
C GLU A 193 6.89 -18.34 -15.49
N VAL A 194 7.32 -17.35 -16.24
CA VAL A 194 8.65 -16.74 -16.11
C VAL A 194 8.51 -15.24 -16.21
N PHE A 195 9.15 -14.51 -15.30
CA PHE A 195 9.34 -13.08 -15.44
C PHE A 195 10.59 -12.82 -16.28
N ALA A 196 10.47 -11.95 -17.28
CA ALA A 196 11.57 -11.62 -18.16
C ALA A 196 11.46 -10.19 -18.70
N TYR A 197 12.48 -9.38 -18.42
CA TYR A 197 12.66 -8.10 -19.09
C TYR A 197 14.10 -7.98 -19.60
N PRO A 198 14.32 -7.93 -20.93
CA PRO A 198 13.34 -8.08 -22.01
C PRO A 198 12.64 -9.45 -22.04
N MET A 199 11.50 -9.53 -22.72
CA MET A 199 10.71 -10.77 -22.84
C MET A 199 11.58 -11.94 -23.31
N ALA A 200 11.40 -13.09 -22.67
CA ALA A 200 12.10 -14.34 -22.98
C ALA A 200 11.32 -15.20 -23.99
N SER A 201 12.03 -16.02 -24.77
CA SER A 201 11.44 -17.17 -25.45
C SER A 201 11.31 -18.34 -24.47
N ILE A 202 10.25 -19.13 -24.59
CA ILE A 202 10.07 -20.37 -23.84
C ILE A 202 10.10 -21.56 -24.80
N GLU A 203 10.98 -22.50 -24.51
CA GLU A 203 11.20 -23.72 -25.28
C GLU A 203 11.10 -24.94 -24.36
N TRP A 204 10.57 -26.04 -24.88
CA TRP A 204 10.41 -27.28 -24.13
C TRP A 204 11.27 -28.40 -24.68
N ARG A 205 11.77 -29.25 -23.80
CA ARG A 205 12.60 -30.39 -24.17
C ARG A 205 12.27 -31.58 -23.29
N LYS A 206 12.30 -32.79 -23.85
CA LYS A 206 12.26 -34.04 -23.10
C LYS A 206 13.67 -34.54 -22.85
N ASP A 207 13.93 -35.07 -21.66
CA ASP A 207 15.21 -35.69 -21.33
C ASP A 207 15.57 -36.81 -22.30
N GLY A 208 16.86 -36.87 -22.66
CA GLY A 208 17.39 -37.84 -23.62
C GLY A 208 17.21 -37.46 -25.10
N THR A 209 16.44 -36.42 -25.42
CA THR A 209 16.28 -35.91 -26.79
C THR A 209 17.07 -34.61 -26.96
N GLU A 210 17.77 -34.40 -28.08
CA GLU A 210 18.47 -33.12 -28.34
C GLU A 210 17.57 -32.04 -28.95
N MET A 211 16.46 -32.45 -29.56
CA MET A 211 15.50 -31.57 -30.24
C MET A 211 14.52 -30.95 -29.25
N PHE A 212 14.13 -29.70 -29.51
CA PHE A 212 13.03 -29.04 -28.82
C PHE A 212 11.67 -29.59 -29.28
N LEU A 213 10.71 -29.62 -28.37
CA LEU A 213 9.32 -29.99 -28.63
C LEU A 213 8.60 -28.86 -29.37
N PRO A 214 7.60 -29.17 -30.22
CA PRO A 214 6.98 -30.48 -30.45
C PRO A 214 7.76 -31.43 -31.37
N GLY A 215 8.85 -30.98 -32.01
CA GLY A 215 9.58 -31.77 -33.00
C GLY A 215 8.67 -32.21 -34.15
N ASP A 216 8.75 -33.50 -34.51
CA ASP A 216 7.91 -34.14 -35.54
C ASP A 216 6.70 -34.88 -34.97
N ASP A 217 6.41 -34.76 -33.66
CA ASP A 217 5.35 -35.54 -33.03
C ASP A 217 3.97 -34.85 -33.09
N PRO A 218 3.00 -35.39 -33.85
CA PRO A 218 1.71 -34.73 -34.04
C PRO A 218 0.81 -34.69 -32.80
N HIS A 219 1.07 -35.48 -31.75
CA HIS A 219 0.27 -35.43 -30.52
C HIS A 219 0.85 -34.48 -29.46
N ILE A 220 2.01 -33.85 -29.71
CA ILE A 220 2.61 -32.86 -28.82
C ILE A 220 2.38 -31.47 -29.41
N SER A 221 2.03 -30.50 -28.56
CA SER A 221 1.97 -29.10 -28.96
C SER A 221 2.57 -28.20 -27.89
N VAL A 222 3.28 -27.15 -28.33
CA VAL A 222 3.88 -26.15 -27.46
C VAL A 222 3.31 -24.78 -27.83
N GLN A 223 2.93 -24.01 -26.82
CA GLN A 223 2.49 -22.64 -26.98
C GLN A 223 3.15 -21.76 -25.93
N PHE A 224 3.44 -20.51 -26.26
CA PHE A 224 3.81 -19.51 -25.27
C PHE A 224 3.15 -18.17 -25.62
N ARG A 225 2.79 -17.41 -24.59
CA ARG A 225 2.18 -16.08 -24.71
C ARG A 225 2.66 -15.19 -23.57
N GLY A 226 2.33 -13.91 -23.63
CA GLY A 226 2.46 -13.04 -22.45
C GLY A 226 1.70 -13.63 -21.26
N GLY A 227 2.31 -13.54 -20.08
CA GLY A 227 1.77 -14.07 -18.83
C GLY A 227 0.63 -13.21 -18.28
N PRO A 228 0.05 -13.61 -17.12
CA PRO A 228 -1.07 -12.91 -16.51
C PRO A 228 -0.70 -11.50 -16.04
N GLN A 229 0.56 -11.27 -15.64
CA GLN A 229 1.04 -9.94 -15.24
C GLN A 229 2.05 -9.36 -16.24
N LYS A 230 2.36 -8.08 -16.05
CA LYS A 230 3.28 -7.34 -16.90
C LYS A 230 4.69 -7.91 -16.77
N TYR A 231 5.37 -8.06 -17.91
CA TYR A 231 6.72 -8.63 -18.01
C TYR A 231 6.82 -10.12 -17.65
N GLU A 232 5.69 -10.81 -17.55
CA GLU A 232 5.63 -12.26 -17.45
C GLU A 232 5.39 -12.88 -18.84
N VAL A 233 5.85 -14.12 -18.99
CA VAL A 233 5.63 -14.99 -20.15
C VAL A 233 5.23 -16.35 -19.61
N SER A 234 4.14 -16.91 -20.14
CA SER A 234 3.66 -18.24 -19.79
C SER A 234 3.82 -19.17 -20.99
N GLY A 235 4.36 -20.35 -20.75
CA GLY A 235 4.56 -21.41 -21.74
C GLY A 235 3.86 -22.70 -21.32
N TRP A 236 3.23 -23.36 -22.28
CA TRP A 236 2.50 -24.60 -22.09
C TRP A 236 2.98 -25.67 -23.05
N LEU A 237 3.17 -26.88 -22.52
CA LEU A 237 3.43 -28.09 -23.27
C LEU A 237 2.23 -29.03 -23.07
N GLN A 238 1.51 -29.31 -24.14
CA GLN A 238 0.39 -30.25 -24.15
C GLN A 238 0.77 -31.54 -24.88
N ILE A 239 0.48 -32.67 -24.24
CA ILE A 239 0.63 -34.02 -24.80
C ILE A 239 -0.76 -34.64 -24.87
N GLN A 240 -1.24 -34.92 -26.08
CA GLN A 240 -2.55 -35.51 -26.31
C GLN A 240 -2.47 -37.03 -26.32
N ARG A 241 -3.46 -37.68 -25.70
CA ARG A 241 -3.55 -39.15 -25.61
C ARG A 241 -2.22 -39.78 -25.20
N VAL A 242 -1.80 -39.48 -23.97
CA VAL A 242 -0.51 -39.88 -23.40
C VAL A 242 -0.26 -41.38 -23.56
N ARG A 243 0.96 -41.72 -23.95
CA ARG A 243 1.47 -43.08 -24.17
C ARG A 243 2.57 -43.38 -23.15
N LEU A 244 2.86 -44.66 -22.94
CA LEU A 244 3.98 -45.09 -22.09
C LEU A 244 5.34 -44.55 -22.58
N THR A 245 5.48 -44.31 -23.89
CA THR A 245 6.69 -43.71 -24.47
C THR A 245 6.89 -42.25 -24.10
N ASP A 246 5.83 -41.58 -23.63
CA ASP A 246 5.85 -40.15 -23.29
C ASP A 246 6.32 -39.95 -21.86
N GLU A 247 6.36 -41.01 -21.04
CA GLU A 247 6.94 -41.01 -19.71
C GLU A 247 8.37 -40.46 -19.72
N GLY A 248 8.70 -39.63 -18.74
CA GLY A 248 10.02 -39.02 -18.58
C GLY A 248 9.96 -37.62 -18.00
N THR A 249 11.13 -36.97 -17.97
CA THR A 249 11.29 -35.63 -17.41
C THR A 249 11.34 -34.59 -18.53
N TYR A 250 10.54 -33.55 -18.37
CA TYR A 250 10.39 -32.43 -19.29
C TYR A 250 11.01 -31.18 -18.69
N HIS A 251 11.66 -30.40 -19.54
CA HIS A 251 12.38 -29.18 -19.19
C HIS A 251 11.74 -27.99 -19.89
N CYS A 252 11.42 -26.96 -19.12
CA CYS A 252 11.08 -25.63 -19.61
C CYS A 252 12.35 -24.79 -19.60
N TYR A 253 12.78 -24.31 -20.77
CA TYR A 253 13.89 -23.39 -20.94
C TYR A 253 13.35 -22.00 -21.28
N ALA A 254 13.72 -20.99 -20.49
CA ALA A 254 13.38 -19.61 -20.77
C ALA A 254 14.65 -18.78 -20.99
N ARG A 255 14.75 -18.11 -22.13
CA ARG A 255 15.97 -17.42 -22.57
C ARG A 255 15.71 -16.01 -23.07
N ASN A 256 16.55 -15.07 -22.65
CA ASN A 256 16.63 -13.73 -23.23
C ASN A 256 18.09 -13.34 -23.50
N ARG A 257 18.33 -12.05 -23.85
CA ARG A 257 19.69 -11.56 -24.15
C ARG A 257 20.65 -11.54 -22.96
N HIS A 258 20.13 -11.64 -21.73
CA HIS A 258 20.89 -11.55 -20.48
C HIS A 258 21.14 -12.91 -19.84
N GLY A 259 20.42 -13.96 -20.25
CA GLY A 259 20.66 -15.30 -19.73
C GLY A 259 19.55 -16.28 -20.05
N GLU A 260 19.63 -17.43 -19.38
CA GLU A 260 18.72 -18.56 -19.51
C GLU A 260 18.44 -19.15 -18.13
N VAL A 261 17.22 -19.64 -17.93
CA VAL A 261 16.80 -20.35 -16.72
C VAL A 261 16.00 -21.60 -17.11
N THR A 262 16.04 -22.63 -16.27
CA THR A 262 15.42 -23.92 -16.55
C THR A 262 14.65 -24.44 -15.34
N ALA A 263 13.47 -25.02 -15.57
CA ALA A 263 12.75 -25.83 -14.59
C ALA A 263 12.30 -27.17 -15.20
N THR A 264 12.04 -28.14 -14.33
CA THR A 264 11.79 -29.53 -14.71
C THR A 264 10.52 -30.06 -14.08
N ALA A 265 9.82 -30.94 -14.79
CA ALA A 265 8.70 -31.71 -14.29
C ALA A 265 8.69 -33.13 -14.87
N THR A 266 8.19 -34.09 -14.12
CA THR A 266 8.16 -35.51 -14.48
C THR A 266 6.75 -35.94 -14.84
N LEU A 267 6.59 -36.60 -15.99
CA LEU A 267 5.38 -37.32 -16.36
C LEU A 267 5.53 -38.78 -15.97
N THR A 268 4.62 -39.31 -15.15
CA THR A 268 4.49 -40.74 -14.86
C THR A 268 3.21 -41.27 -15.50
N VAL A 269 3.29 -42.34 -16.28
CA VAL A 269 2.14 -42.86 -17.04
C VAL A 269 1.68 -44.19 -16.48
N ILE A 270 0.42 -44.25 -16.05
CA ILE A 270 -0.19 -45.43 -15.44
C ILE A 270 -1.04 -46.14 -16.50
N THR A 271 -0.88 -47.45 -16.67
CA THR A 271 -1.81 -48.23 -17.50
C THR A 271 -3.06 -48.61 -16.70
N PRO A 272 -4.22 -48.83 -17.36
CA PRO A 272 -5.44 -49.27 -16.68
C PRO A 272 -5.23 -50.54 -15.83
N ASP A 273 -4.36 -51.44 -16.27
CA ASP A 273 -4.04 -52.68 -15.54
C ASP A 273 -3.30 -52.42 -14.22
N GLN A 274 -2.46 -51.39 -14.17
CA GLN A 274 -1.73 -50.98 -12.96
C GLN A 274 -2.65 -50.29 -11.95
N LEU A 275 -3.66 -49.57 -12.43
CA LEU A 275 -4.70 -48.96 -11.60
C LEU A 275 -5.57 -50.02 -10.91
N ASN A 276 -5.81 -51.16 -11.59
CA ASN A 276 -6.57 -52.28 -11.04
C ASN A 276 -5.76 -53.13 -10.05
N SER A 277 -4.43 -53.12 -10.17
CA SER A 277 -3.52 -53.96 -9.38
C SER A 277 -3.00 -53.28 -8.11
N THR A 278 -3.11 -51.95 -8.02
CA THR A 278 -2.51 -51.18 -6.94
C THR A 278 -3.53 -50.23 -6.32
N THR A 279 -3.71 -50.31 -5.00
CA THR A 279 -4.40 -49.32 -4.18
C THR A 279 -3.58 -48.01 -4.10
N LEU A 280 -3.10 -47.49 -5.24
CA LEU A 280 -2.34 -46.26 -5.33
C LEU A 280 -3.31 -45.08 -5.33
N GLN A 281 -3.31 -44.32 -4.24
CA GLN A 281 -3.97 -43.02 -4.20
C GLN A 281 -3.18 -42.06 -5.09
N LEU A 282 -3.76 -41.69 -6.25
CA LEU A 282 -3.24 -40.61 -7.08
C LEU A 282 -3.24 -39.32 -6.23
N PRO A 283 -2.12 -38.56 -6.16
CA PRO A 283 -2.14 -37.24 -5.55
C PRO A 283 -3.16 -36.38 -6.29
N LYS A 284 -4.15 -35.85 -5.56
CA LYS A 284 -5.13 -34.94 -6.15
C LYS A 284 -4.37 -33.69 -6.63
N PRO A 285 -4.56 -33.22 -7.87
CA PRO A 285 -3.96 -31.97 -8.32
C PRO A 285 -4.38 -30.85 -7.35
N PRO A 286 -3.51 -29.87 -7.07
CA PRO A 286 -3.89 -28.71 -6.27
C PRO A 286 -5.12 -28.08 -6.92
N ARG A 287 -6.21 -27.97 -6.14
CA ARG A 287 -7.44 -27.33 -6.59
C ARG A 287 -7.08 -25.90 -6.99
N HIS A 288 -7.15 -25.61 -8.29
CA HIS A 288 -7.39 -24.26 -8.74
C HIS A 288 -8.70 -23.81 -8.08
N TYR A 289 -8.68 -22.66 -7.41
CA TYR A 289 -9.85 -22.05 -6.80
C TYR A 289 -10.89 -21.79 -7.90
N THR A 290 -11.79 -22.74 -8.13
CA THR A 290 -13.12 -22.42 -8.61
C THR A 290 -13.89 -22.00 -7.36
N GLU A 291 -14.18 -20.71 -7.25
CA GLU A 291 -15.20 -20.21 -6.33
C GLU A 291 -16.45 -21.08 -6.48
N ASP A 292 -16.88 -21.67 -5.37
CA ASP A 292 -18.19 -22.31 -5.26
C ASP A 292 -19.24 -21.23 -5.56
N TYR A 293 -19.75 -21.19 -6.78
CA TYR A 293 -21.10 -20.71 -7.01
C TYR A 293 -22.03 -21.76 -6.40
N SER A 294 -22.33 -21.59 -5.12
CA SER A 294 -23.48 -22.23 -4.50
C SER A 294 -24.72 -21.76 -5.24
N ASP A 295 -25.29 -22.68 -6.02
CA ASP A 295 -26.61 -22.58 -6.62
C ASP A 295 -27.63 -22.59 -5.47
N SER A 296 -27.95 -21.40 -4.94
CA SER A 296 -29.12 -21.20 -4.10
C SER A 296 -30.30 -20.91 -5.02
N GLU A 297 -31.02 -21.98 -5.37
CA GLU A 297 -32.39 -21.91 -5.87
C GLU A 297 -33.28 -21.26 -4.80
N ASP A 298 -33.38 -19.93 -4.79
CA ASP A 298 -34.48 -19.23 -4.13
C ASP A 298 -35.39 -18.63 -5.21
N PHE A 299 -36.40 -19.45 -5.51
CA PHE A 299 -37.64 -19.12 -6.16
C PHE A 299 -38.42 -18.12 -5.29
N ASP A 300 -38.55 -16.86 -5.74
CA ASP A 300 -39.60 -15.97 -5.26
C ASP A 300 -40.18 -15.14 -6.41
N ASP A 301 -41.45 -15.44 -6.70
CA ASP A 301 -42.40 -14.67 -7.49
C ASP A 301 -42.47 -13.21 -7.03
N TYR A 302 -42.40 -12.23 -7.94
CA TYR A 302 -43.21 -11.00 -7.81
C TYR A 302 -43.52 -10.39 -9.19
N TYR A 303 -44.81 -10.04 -9.32
CA TYR A 303 -45.50 -9.37 -10.43
C TYR A 303 -44.88 -8.04 -10.88
#